data_AF-A0A8H7PW59-F1
#
_entry.id   AF-A0A8H7PW59-F1
#
_cell.length_a   1.000
_cell.length_b   1.000
_cell.length_c   1.000
_cell.angle_alpha   90.00
_cell.angle_beta   90.00
_cell.angle_gamma   90.00
#
_symmetry.space_group_name_H-M   'P 1'
#
loop_
_entity.id
_entity.type
_entity.pdbx_description
1 polymer ?
#
loop_
_entity_poly.entity_id
_entity_poly.type
_entity_poly.pdbx_seq_one_letter_code
_entity_poly.pdbx_strand_id
1 'polypeptide(L)'
;MNFRGLSCTGKTSLLTSIVAQSILPSTWEFQVGEDTFSIDLGGSGASVIFLDLDLQFTVNRLYSVALYRVTNAIENSPHEIKTKLLGRDESIQKLILESLGRCHLFKIASIEDFSNTLYGLPRWFEKHSEENVQFVMIDSLSSLLWSKEDQTGINHHMYGSQTEKVHIQITKIIRQMQAKWNFVLCTTSRKIAASTADELPPCWTKFWDFCLDLNRYDNDQTKQLADYHCQLVRSSRSHVPLETSHAQFGLRYTIKDNDIVTFDDIE
;
A
#
# COMPACT_ATOMS: atom_id res chain seq x y z
N MET A 1 -0.29 5.74 -5.53
CA MET A 1 1.12 5.92 -5.12
C MET A 1 1.98 4.76 -5.62
N ASN A 2 3.19 5.07 -6.08
CA ASN A 2 4.19 4.06 -6.43
C ASN A 2 5.48 4.26 -5.63
N PHE A 3 5.96 3.19 -4.99
CA PHE A 3 7.27 3.13 -4.33
C PHE A 3 8.28 2.48 -5.25
N ARG A 4 9.31 3.23 -5.64
CA ARG A 4 10.30 2.82 -6.63
C ARG A 4 11.65 2.66 -5.98
N GLY A 5 12.52 1.86 -6.59
CA GLY A 5 13.91 1.76 -6.16
C GLY A 5 14.53 0.42 -6.50
N LEU A 6 15.84 0.32 -6.27
CA LEU A 6 16.60 -0.92 -6.47
C LEU A 6 16.10 -2.05 -5.55
N SER A 7 16.53 -3.28 -5.83
CA SER A 7 16.31 -4.39 -4.91
C SER A 7 16.87 -4.07 -3.52
N CYS A 8 16.16 -4.52 -2.49
CA CYS A 8 16.51 -4.29 -1.08
C CYS A 8 16.61 -2.81 -0.66
N THR A 9 15.81 -1.91 -1.24
CA THR A 9 15.64 -0.53 -0.74
C THR A 9 14.53 -0.38 0.32
N GLY A 10 13.94 -1.49 0.77
CA GLY A 10 12.93 -1.48 1.83
C GLY A 10 11.49 -1.22 1.38
N LYS A 11 11.18 -1.26 0.08
CA LYS A 11 9.80 -1.08 -0.45
C LYS A 11 8.75 -1.98 0.23
N THR A 12 8.98 -3.29 0.23
CA THR A 12 8.11 -4.27 0.90
C THR A 12 8.05 -4.05 2.41
N SER A 13 9.17 -3.67 3.04
CA SER A 13 9.22 -3.32 4.47
C SER A 13 8.32 -2.13 4.77
N LEU A 14 8.35 -1.12 3.91
CA LEU A 14 7.52 0.08 4.02
C LEU A 14 6.04 -0.27 3.85
N LEU A 15 5.68 -1.02 2.81
CA LEU A 15 4.30 -1.49 2.64
C LEU A 15 3.83 -2.29 3.87
N THR A 16 4.64 -3.22 4.37
CA THR A 16 4.33 -3.99 5.59
C THR A 16 4.08 -3.08 6.79
N SER A 17 4.85 -1.99 6.92
CA SER A 17 4.67 -1.00 7.98
C SER A 17 3.36 -0.22 7.84
N ILE A 18 2.96 0.14 6.62
CA ILE A 18 1.67 0.80 6.32
C ILE A 18 0.52 -0.17 6.62
N VAL A 19 0.63 -1.44 6.21
CA VAL A 19 -0.37 -2.47 6.53
C VAL A 19 -0.53 -2.58 8.04
N ALA A 20 0.56 -2.75 8.78
CA ALA A 20 0.53 -2.87 10.24
C ALA A 20 -0.16 -1.67 10.91
N GLN A 21 0.13 -0.45 10.46
CA GLN A 21 -0.56 0.73 10.99
C GLN A 21 -2.05 0.73 10.67
N SER A 22 -2.41 0.34 9.43
CA SER A 22 -3.79 0.42 8.97
C SER A 22 -4.68 -0.57 9.72
N ILE A 23 -4.20 -1.80 9.90
CA ILE A 23 -5.00 -2.87 10.49
C ILE A 23 -5.14 -2.78 12.01
N LEU A 24 -4.19 -2.14 12.70
CA LEU A 24 -4.30 -1.90 14.14
C LEU A 24 -5.40 -0.87 14.41
N PRO A 25 -6.18 -1.01 15.50
CA PRO A 25 -7.16 0.00 15.87
C PRO A 25 -6.46 1.32 16.26
N SER A 26 -7.20 2.43 16.26
CA SER A 26 -6.68 3.70 16.76
C SER A 26 -6.34 3.62 18.24
N THR A 27 -7.22 3.00 19.02
CA THR A 27 -7.10 2.87 20.48
C THR A 27 -7.32 1.42 20.87
N TRP A 28 -6.63 0.97 21.91
CA TRP A 28 -6.86 -0.34 22.52
C TRP A 28 -7.34 -0.18 23.95
N GLU A 29 -8.60 -0.56 24.17
CA GLU A 29 -9.23 -0.58 25.48
C GLU A 29 -9.08 -1.95 26.13
N PHE A 30 -8.73 -1.98 27.41
CA PHE A 30 -8.61 -3.21 28.18
C PHE A 30 -9.01 -2.99 29.64
N GLN A 31 -9.51 -4.05 30.26
CA GLN A 31 -10.01 -4.01 31.64
C GLN A 31 -9.03 -4.67 32.61
N VAL A 32 -8.84 -4.07 33.79
CA VAL A 32 -8.05 -4.62 34.89
C VAL A 32 -8.86 -4.50 36.18
N GLY A 33 -9.50 -5.59 36.61
CA GLY A 33 -10.50 -5.53 37.67
C GLY A 33 -11.75 -4.82 37.16
N GLU A 34 -12.16 -3.76 37.84
CA GLU A 34 -13.32 -2.93 37.45
C GLU A 34 -12.91 -1.72 36.60
N ASP A 35 -11.61 -1.41 36.53
CA ASP A 35 -11.09 -0.24 35.83
C ASP A 35 -10.88 -0.54 34.33
N THR A 36 -11.24 0.43 33.48
CA THR A 36 -10.97 0.38 32.04
C THR A 36 -9.85 1.36 31.68
N PHE A 37 -8.83 0.85 30.99
CA PHE A 37 -7.69 1.62 30.51
C PHE A 37 -7.71 1.67 28.97
N SER A 38 -7.09 2.69 28.40
CA SER A 38 -6.97 2.86 26.95
C SER A 38 -5.56 3.29 26.56
N ILE A 39 -5.05 2.74 25.46
CA ILE A 39 -3.77 3.11 24.85
C ILE A 39 -4.03 3.57 23.42
N ASP A 40 -3.45 4.71 23.04
CA ASP A 40 -3.40 5.13 21.65
C ASP A 40 -2.34 4.31 20.89
N LEU A 41 -2.80 3.54 19.90
CA LEU A 41 -1.94 2.79 18.98
C LEU A 41 -1.74 3.53 17.65
N GLY A 42 -2.47 4.63 17.43
CA GLY A 42 -2.41 5.47 16.24
C GLY A 42 -2.94 4.82 14.96
N GLY A 43 -3.45 3.59 15.01
CA GLY A 43 -3.92 2.86 13.84
C GLY A 43 -5.22 3.40 13.24
N SER A 44 -5.69 2.82 12.14
CA SER A 44 -6.98 3.19 11.54
C SER A 44 -8.07 2.13 11.74
N GLY A 45 -7.72 0.91 12.13
CA GLY A 45 -8.64 -0.23 12.22
C GLY A 45 -9.23 -0.62 10.86
N ALA A 46 -8.61 -0.19 9.76
CA ALA A 46 -9.08 -0.37 8.41
C ALA A 46 -8.56 -1.67 7.78
N SER A 47 -9.28 -2.16 6.78
CA SER A 47 -8.89 -3.32 6.01
C SER A 47 -7.91 -2.95 4.89
N VAL A 48 -7.02 -3.88 4.57
CA VAL A 48 -6.06 -3.76 3.47
C VAL A 48 -6.14 -4.98 2.58
N ILE A 49 -6.22 -4.76 1.27
CA ILE A 49 -6.05 -5.82 0.27
C ILE A 49 -4.60 -5.79 -0.18
N PHE A 50 -3.89 -6.91 -0.06
CA PHE A 50 -2.48 -7.05 -0.45
C PHE A 50 -2.35 -8.09 -1.56
N LEU A 51 -1.95 -7.64 -2.75
CA LEU A 51 -1.66 -8.48 -3.91
C LEU A 51 -0.14 -8.73 -3.93
N ASP A 52 0.26 -9.95 -3.54
CA ASP A 52 1.64 -10.42 -3.43
C ASP A 52 2.03 -11.18 -4.70
N LEU A 53 2.69 -10.46 -5.62
CA LEU A 53 3.07 -10.93 -6.95
C LEU A 53 4.50 -11.48 -6.99
N ASP A 54 5.36 -11.11 -6.03
CA ASP A 54 6.73 -11.64 -5.92
C ASP A 54 6.88 -12.74 -4.85
N LEU A 55 5.77 -13.08 -4.18
CA LEU A 55 5.65 -14.12 -3.16
C LEU A 55 6.55 -13.88 -1.94
N GLN A 56 6.95 -12.63 -1.71
CA GLN A 56 7.83 -12.25 -0.59
C GLN A 56 7.06 -11.84 0.66
N PHE A 57 5.75 -11.62 0.56
CA PHE A 57 4.97 -11.22 1.72
C PHE A 57 4.81 -12.37 2.72
N THR A 58 5.15 -12.11 3.98
CA THR A 58 5.03 -13.08 5.07
C THR A 58 4.22 -12.53 6.23
N VAL A 59 3.21 -13.29 6.65
CA VAL A 59 2.34 -12.92 7.79
C VAL A 59 3.15 -12.79 9.08
N ASN A 60 4.18 -13.62 9.27
CA ASN A 60 5.08 -13.53 10.44
C ASN A 60 5.77 -12.16 10.52
N ARG A 61 6.21 -11.62 9.39
CA ARG A 61 6.82 -10.29 9.36
C ARG A 61 5.81 -9.20 9.70
N LEU A 62 4.59 -9.28 9.17
CA LEU A 62 3.51 -8.37 9.51
C LEU A 62 3.18 -8.44 11.01
N TYR A 63 3.08 -9.65 11.57
CA TYR A 63 2.89 -9.89 13.00
C TYR A 63 4.00 -9.22 13.83
N SER A 64 5.27 -9.43 13.48
CA SER A 64 6.39 -8.80 14.20
C SER A 64 6.35 -7.28 14.16
N VAL A 65 5.98 -6.68 13.02
CA VAL A 65 5.85 -5.22 12.90
C VAL A 65 4.67 -4.70 13.74
N ALA A 66 3.53 -5.40 13.72
CA ALA A 66 2.37 -5.04 14.54
C ALA A 66 2.68 -5.16 16.04
N LEU A 67 3.33 -6.26 16.46
CA LEU A 67 3.78 -6.46 17.84
C LEU A 67 4.71 -5.33 18.28
N TYR A 68 5.73 -5.02 17.46
CA TYR A 68 6.65 -3.93 17.75
C TYR A 68 5.93 -2.59 17.96
N ARG A 69 4.93 -2.27 17.12
CA ARG A 69 4.13 -1.05 17.27
C ARG A 69 3.35 -1.02 18.58
N VAL A 70 2.69 -2.13 18.93
CA VAL A 70 1.93 -2.24 20.19
C VAL A 70 2.86 -2.14 21.41
N THR A 71 3.98 -2.88 21.41
CA THR A 71 4.97 -2.82 22.49
C THR A 71 5.53 -1.41 22.65
N ASN A 72 5.88 -0.74 21.55
CA ASN A 72 6.37 0.64 21.60
C ASN A 72 5.29 1.61 22.11
N ALA A 73 4.01 1.42 21.78
CA ALA A 73 2.93 2.24 22.34
C ALA A 73 2.79 2.04 23.86
N ILE A 74 2.90 0.80 24.35
CA ILE A 74 2.92 0.48 25.78
C ILE A 74 4.14 1.11 26.47
N GLU A 75 5.32 0.99 25.87
CA GLU A 75 6.57 1.57 26.37
C GLU A 75 6.54 3.10 26.43
N ASN A 76 5.70 3.76 25.62
CA ASN A 76 5.52 5.21 25.67
C ASN A 76 4.30 5.66 26.49
N SER A 77 3.52 4.73 27.03
CA SER A 77 2.35 5.02 27.87
C SER A 77 2.74 5.42 29.32
N PRO A 78 1.83 6.04 30.09
CA PRO A 78 2.03 6.31 31.52
C PRO A 78 2.46 5.06 32.30
N HIS A 79 3.27 5.24 33.36
CA HIS A 79 3.82 4.13 34.15
C HIS A 79 2.74 3.21 34.72
N GLU A 80 1.60 3.76 35.12
CA GLU A 80 0.44 2.99 35.61
C GLU A 80 -0.08 1.98 34.56
N ILE A 81 -0.18 2.39 33.30
CA ILE A 81 -0.63 1.52 32.22
C ILE A 81 0.37 0.37 32.00
N LYS A 82 1.67 0.69 32.02
CA LYS A 82 2.73 -0.31 31.85
C LYS A 82 2.66 -1.40 32.91
N THR A 83 2.51 -1.02 34.18
CA THR A 83 2.46 -2.01 35.28
C THR A 83 1.22 -2.88 35.19
N LYS A 84 0.08 -2.33 34.75
CA LYS A 84 -1.17 -3.07 34.55
C LYS A 84 -1.11 -4.06 33.38
N LEU A 85 -0.22 -3.83 32.42
CA LEU A 85 0.00 -4.70 31.26
C LEU A 85 1.11 -5.75 31.45
N LEU A 86 1.88 -5.69 32.54
CA LEU A 86 2.86 -6.72 32.85
C LEU A 86 2.20 -8.11 32.92
N GLY A 87 2.73 -9.05 32.12
CA GLY A 87 2.23 -10.43 32.06
C GLY A 87 0.94 -10.63 31.24
N ARG A 88 0.49 -9.62 30.47
CA ARG A 88 -0.70 -9.73 29.60
C ARG A 88 -0.36 -10.07 28.15
N ASP A 89 0.62 -10.94 27.95
CA ASP A 89 1.09 -11.33 26.62
C ASP A 89 -0.04 -11.93 25.77
N GLU A 90 -0.95 -12.70 26.37
CA GLU A 90 -2.10 -13.29 25.67
C GLU A 90 -3.07 -12.24 25.11
N SER A 91 -3.36 -11.16 25.87
CA SER A 91 -4.24 -10.09 25.41
C SER A 91 -3.61 -9.29 24.26
N ILE A 92 -2.29 -9.08 24.32
CA ILE A 92 -1.53 -8.43 23.24
C ILE A 92 -1.55 -9.30 21.99
N GLN A 93 -1.30 -10.61 22.13
CA GLN A 93 -1.37 -11.56 21.02
C GLN A 93 -2.76 -11.58 20.39
N LYS A 94 -3.81 -11.63 21.21
CA LYS A 94 -5.20 -11.60 20.73
C LYS A 94 -5.50 -10.35 19.92
N LEU A 95 -5.15 -9.16 20.42
CA LEU A 95 -5.30 -7.90 19.70
C LEU A 95 -4.62 -7.94 18.32
N ILE A 96 -3.39 -8.45 18.26
CA ILE A 96 -2.62 -8.53 17.01
C ILE A 96 -3.30 -9.51 16.05
N LEU A 97 -3.69 -10.70 16.51
CA LEU A 97 -4.35 -11.71 15.69
C LEU A 97 -5.68 -11.21 15.12
N GLU A 98 -6.49 -10.52 15.94
CA GLU A 98 -7.72 -9.88 15.49
C GLU A 98 -7.44 -8.79 14.44
N SER A 99 -6.36 -8.04 14.62
CA SER A 99 -5.94 -7.00 13.66
C SER A 99 -5.43 -7.61 12.34
N LEU A 100 -4.69 -8.72 12.39
CA LEU A 100 -4.25 -9.44 11.19
C LEU A 100 -5.42 -9.93 10.34
N GLY A 101 -6.59 -10.18 10.95
CA GLY A 101 -7.82 -10.52 10.22
C GLY A 101 -8.32 -9.44 9.26
N ARG A 102 -7.82 -8.20 9.35
CA ARG A 102 -8.13 -7.09 8.43
C ARG A 102 -7.19 -7.01 7.22
N CYS A 103 -6.21 -7.91 7.11
CA CYS A 103 -5.30 -7.98 5.97
C CYS A 103 -5.69 -9.13 5.04
N HIS A 104 -6.17 -8.80 3.83
CA HIS A 104 -6.59 -9.76 2.82
C HIS A 104 -5.47 -10.00 1.81
N LEU A 105 -4.77 -11.12 1.97
CA LEU A 105 -3.62 -11.47 1.15
C LEU A 105 -4.01 -12.35 -0.04
N PHE A 106 -3.68 -11.89 -1.25
CA PHE A 106 -3.80 -12.66 -2.49
C PHE A 106 -2.40 -12.93 -3.03
N LYS A 107 -2.01 -14.20 -3.07
CA LYS A 107 -0.74 -14.65 -3.66
C LYS A 107 -0.93 -14.95 -5.13
N ILE A 108 -0.16 -14.29 -5.98
CA ILE A 108 -0.41 -14.23 -7.42
C ILE A 108 0.87 -14.64 -8.15
N ALA A 109 0.86 -15.80 -8.81
CA ALA A 109 2.04 -16.36 -9.45
C ALA A 109 2.19 -15.98 -10.94
N SER A 110 1.13 -15.46 -11.56
CA SER A 110 1.09 -15.17 -12.99
C SER A 110 0.25 -13.94 -13.32
N ILE A 111 0.45 -13.38 -14.52
CA ILE A 111 -0.37 -12.28 -15.05
C ILE A 111 -1.83 -12.68 -15.27
N GLU A 112 -2.09 -13.96 -15.56
CA GLU A 112 -3.45 -14.49 -15.71
C GLU A 112 -4.16 -14.53 -14.36
N ASP A 113 -3.51 -15.06 -13.32
CA ASP A 113 -4.01 -15.04 -11.94
C ASP A 113 -4.24 -13.61 -11.46
N PHE A 114 -3.34 -12.69 -11.81
CA PHE A 114 -3.49 -11.27 -11.49
C PHE A 114 -4.73 -10.68 -12.12
N SER A 115 -4.93 -10.93 -13.43
CA SER A 115 -6.09 -10.45 -14.17
C SER A 115 -7.38 -11.03 -13.59
N ASN A 116 -7.43 -12.35 -13.37
CA ASN A 116 -8.59 -13.03 -12.78
C ASN A 116 -8.90 -12.51 -11.37
N THR A 117 -7.87 -12.26 -10.55
CA THR A 117 -8.04 -11.66 -9.23
C THR A 117 -8.66 -10.27 -9.35
N LEU A 118 -8.14 -9.40 -10.23
CA LEU A 118 -8.70 -8.06 -10.45
C LEU A 118 -10.16 -8.08 -10.93
N TYR A 119 -10.53 -9.01 -11.81
CA TYR A 119 -11.93 -9.18 -12.23
C TYR A 119 -12.83 -9.69 -11.09
N GLY A 120 -12.31 -10.49 -10.17
CA GLY A 120 -13.04 -11.00 -9.00
C GLY A 120 -13.16 -9.99 -7.86
N LEU A 121 -12.22 -9.04 -7.72
CA LEU A 121 -12.19 -8.08 -6.62
C LEU A 121 -13.47 -7.22 -6.51
N PRO A 122 -14.09 -6.69 -7.57
CA PRO A 122 -15.38 -6.01 -7.49
C PRO A 122 -16.44 -6.77 -6.67
N ARG A 123 -16.60 -8.07 -6.95
CA ARG A 123 -17.54 -8.92 -6.21
C ARG A 123 -17.09 -9.14 -4.77
N TRP A 124 -15.79 -9.21 -4.53
CA TRP A 124 -15.24 -9.30 -3.18
C TRP A 124 -15.58 -8.03 -2.37
N PHE A 125 -15.39 -6.84 -2.95
CA PHE A 125 -15.73 -5.58 -2.29
C PHE A 125 -17.23 -5.47 -1.99
N GLU A 126 -18.10 -5.92 -2.90
CA GLU A 126 -19.54 -5.95 -2.67
C GLU A 126 -19.94 -6.89 -1.53
N LYS A 127 -19.25 -8.04 -1.41
CA LYS A 127 -19.48 -8.99 -0.31
C LYS A 127 -18.96 -8.47 1.04
N HIS A 128 -17.92 -7.65 1.03
CA HIS A 128 -17.28 -7.10 2.23
C HIS A 128 -17.51 -5.58 2.32
N SER A 129 -18.70 -5.11 1.95
CA SER A 129 -19.02 -3.68 1.92
C SER A 129 -19.00 -3.01 3.30
N GLU A 130 -19.17 -3.81 4.36
CA GLU A 130 -19.04 -3.36 5.75
C GLU A 130 -17.58 -3.14 6.18
N GLU A 131 -16.62 -3.69 5.43
CA GLU A 131 -15.21 -3.47 5.70
C GLU A 131 -14.75 -2.13 5.13
N ASN A 132 -14.15 -1.30 5.98
CA ASN A 132 -13.50 -0.08 5.55
C ASN A 132 -12.15 -0.39 4.90
N VAL A 133 -12.13 -0.70 3.61
CA VAL A 133 -10.90 -0.97 2.86
C VAL A 133 -10.21 0.35 2.50
N GLN A 134 -9.13 0.66 3.21
CA GLN A 134 -8.40 1.91 3.01
C GLN A 134 -7.33 1.79 1.90
N PHE A 135 -6.71 0.62 1.77
CA PHE A 135 -5.60 0.41 0.85
C PHE A 135 -5.78 -0.85 0.00
N VAL A 136 -5.43 -0.73 -1.27
CA VAL A 136 -5.10 -1.86 -2.15
C VAL A 136 -3.62 -1.77 -2.49
N MET A 137 -2.86 -2.79 -2.13
CA MET A 137 -1.41 -2.83 -2.30
C MET A 137 -1.01 -3.87 -3.35
N ILE A 138 -0.05 -3.53 -4.20
CA ILE A 138 0.49 -4.44 -5.23
C ILE A 138 2.01 -4.49 -5.10
N ASP A 139 2.56 -5.63 -4.66
CA ASP A 139 3.99 -5.84 -4.43
C ASP A 139 4.48 -7.08 -5.20
N SER A 140 5.25 -6.98 -6.29
CA SER A 140 5.61 -5.79 -7.06
C SER A 140 5.03 -5.84 -8.47
N LEU A 141 4.61 -4.69 -9.02
CA LEU A 141 4.12 -4.62 -10.40
C LEU A 141 5.19 -5.02 -11.43
N SER A 142 6.46 -4.75 -11.12
CA SER A 142 7.58 -5.11 -11.98
C SER A 142 7.68 -6.62 -12.21
N SER A 143 7.30 -7.46 -11.25
CA SER A 143 7.35 -8.93 -11.39
C SER A 143 6.50 -9.47 -12.55
N LEU A 144 5.41 -8.78 -12.92
CA LEU A 144 4.54 -9.15 -14.03
C LEU A 144 5.21 -9.01 -15.39
N LEU A 145 6.23 -8.16 -15.49
CA LEU A 145 6.93 -7.89 -16.74
C LEU A 145 8.00 -8.95 -17.01
N TRP A 146 8.63 -9.44 -15.94
CA TRP A 146 9.79 -10.33 -16.02
C TRP A 146 9.40 -11.80 -16.25
N SER A 147 8.18 -12.19 -15.88
CA SER A 147 7.71 -13.58 -15.94
C SER A 147 7.59 -14.16 -17.37
N LYS A 148 7.74 -13.34 -18.43
CA LYS A 148 7.77 -13.80 -19.83
C LYS A 148 9.10 -13.60 -20.54
N GLU A 149 9.99 -12.74 -20.06
CA GLU A 149 11.23 -12.37 -20.77
C GLU A 149 12.36 -13.42 -20.61
N ASP A 150 12.34 -14.21 -19.53
CA ASP A 150 13.39 -15.20 -19.22
C ASP A 150 13.46 -16.38 -20.19
N GLN A 151 12.49 -16.56 -21.11
CA GLN A 151 12.47 -17.72 -22.01
C GLN A 151 13.00 -17.46 -23.42
N THR A 152 13.08 -16.20 -23.89
CA THR A 152 13.38 -15.95 -25.31
C THR A 152 14.68 -15.21 -25.59
N GLY A 153 15.32 -14.56 -24.60
CA GLY A 153 16.62 -13.88 -24.81
C GLY A 153 16.60 -12.77 -25.89
N ILE A 154 15.40 -12.36 -26.35
CA ILE A 154 15.21 -11.36 -27.40
C ILE A 154 14.91 -10.03 -26.73
N ASN A 155 15.85 -9.10 -26.89
CA ASN A 155 15.80 -7.64 -26.72
C ASN A 155 14.46 -7.05 -26.19
N HIS A 156 14.54 -6.32 -25.08
CA HIS A 156 13.53 -5.47 -24.43
C HIS A 156 12.77 -4.45 -25.33
N HIS A 157 13.04 -4.40 -26.64
CA HIS A 157 12.43 -3.42 -27.54
C HIS A 157 11.06 -3.81 -28.10
N MET A 158 10.54 -4.97 -27.74
CA MET A 158 9.24 -5.41 -28.24
C MET A 158 8.35 -5.83 -27.07
N TYR A 159 7.89 -4.85 -26.30
CA TYR A 159 6.56 -4.95 -25.70
C TYR A 159 5.58 -5.23 -26.83
N GLY A 160 5.25 -6.50 -27.04
CA GLY A 160 4.27 -6.87 -28.06
C GLY A 160 2.98 -6.12 -27.79
N SER A 161 2.32 -5.65 -28.86
CA SER A 161 1.06 -4.90 -28.78
C SER A 161 -0.02 -5.59 -27.92
N GLN A 162 0.08 -6.91 -27.74
CA GLN A 162 -0.82 -7.68 -26.88
C GLN A 162 -0.55 -7.49 -25.38
N THR A 163 0.70 -7.44 -24.94
CA THR A 163 1.04 -7.25 -23.52
C THR A 163 0.67 -5.85 -23.06
N GLU A 164 0.91 -4.85 -23.91
CA GLU A 164 0.49 -3.47 -23.65
C GLU A 164 -1.03 -3.34 -23.49
N LYS A 165 -1.82 -3.98 -24.36
CA LYS A 165 -3.29 -4.02 -24.25
C LYS A 165 -3.75 -4.59 -22.90
N VAL A 166 -3.11 -5.66 -22.42
CA VAL A 166 -3.43 -6.25 -21.11
C VAL A 166 -3.15 -5.27 -19.97
N HIS A 167 -2.02 -4.58 -19.97
CA HIS A 167 -1.72 -3.57 -18.95
C HIS A 167 -2.66 -2.35 -19.00
N ILE A 168 -3.07 -1.92 -20.20
CA ILE A 168 -4.09 -0.86 -20.37
C ILE A 168 -5.43 -1.31 -19.77
N GLN A 169 -5.85 -2.55 -20.01
CA GLN A 169 -7.09 -3.09 -19.43
C GLN A 169 -7.01 -3.18 -17.90
N ILE A 170 -5.90 -3.69 -17.36
CA ILE A 170 -5.65 -3.76 -15.92
C ILE A 170 -5.75 -2.37 -15.28
N THR A 171 -5.06 -1.37 -15.84
CA THR A 171 -5.07 -0.01 -15.31
C THR A 171 -6.47 0.61 -15.36
N LYS A 172 -7.23 0.35 -16.43
CA LYS A 172 -8.63 0.77 -16.54
C LYS A 172 -9.50 0.17 -15.43
N ILE A 173 -9.37 -1.13 -15.17
CA ILE A 173 -10.12 -1.83 -14.11
C ILE A 173 -9.77 -1.24 -12.74
N ILE A 174 -8.49 -1.08 -12.42
CA ILE A 174 -8.08 -0.55 -11.12
C ILE A 174 -8.61 0.87 -10.92
N ARG A 175 -8.59 1.73 -11.95
CA ARG A 175 -9.16 3.10 -11.86
C ARG A 175 -10.67 3.09 -11.61
N GLN A 176 -11.41 2.24 -12.32
CA GLN A 176 -12.85 2.08 -12.09
C GLN A 176 -13.12 1.61 -10.66
N MET A 177 -12.32 0.68 -10.15
CA MET A 177 -12.43 0.24 -8.77
C MET A 177 -12.11 1.36 -7.77
N GLN A 178 -11.02 2.09 -8.00
CA GLN A 178 -10.62 3.19 -7.13
C GLN A 178 -11.70 4.28 -7.07
N ALA A 179 -12.34 4.60 -8.19
CA ALA A 179 -13.45 5.56 -8.26
C ALA A 179 -14.71 5.07 -7.52
N LYS A 180 -15.01 3.76 -7.57
CA LYS A 180 -16.20 3.18 -6.91
C LYS A 180 -16.03 2.98 -5.40
N TRP A 181 -14.86 2.52 -4.95
CA TRP A 181 -14.62 2.13 -3.55
C TRP A 181 -13.71 3.07 -2.77
N ASN A 182 -13.17 4.12 -3.40
CA ASN A 182 -12.40 5.18 -2.75
C ASN A 182 -11.21 4.70 -1.89
N PHE A 183 -10.53 3.63 -2.30
CA PHE A 183 -9.30 3.18 -1.65
C PHE A 183 -8.07 3.91 -2.21
N VAL A 184 -6.96 3.88 -1.46
CA VAL A 184 -5.66 4.33 -1.95
C VAL A 184 -4.90 3.15 -2.56
N LEU A 185 -4.52 3.27 -3.84
CA LEU A 185 -3.65 2.29 -4.47
C LEU A 185 -2.19 2.56 -4.12
N CYS A 186 -1.51 1.55 -3.57
CA CYS A 186 -0.07 1.55 -3.34
C CYS A 186 0.58 0.45 -4.17
N THR A 187 1.62 0.77 -4.92
CA THR A 187 2.36 -0.23 -5.70
C THR A 187 3.83 -0.15 -5.39
N THR A 188 4.57 -1.22 -5.61
CA THR A 188 6.03 -1.17 -5.70
C THR A 188 6.49 -1.49 -7.11
N SER A 189 7.61 -0.87 -7.50
CA SER A 189 8.31 -1.22 -8.71
C SER A 189 9.82 -1.15 -8.54
N ARG A 190 10.52 -1.94 -9.34
CA ARG A 190 11.97 -1.92 -9.44
C ARG A 190 12.41 -0.81 -10.40
N LYS A 191 13.53 -0.18 -10.07
CA LYS A 191 14.23 0.78 -10.94
C LYS A 191 15.48 0.09 -11.50
N ILE A 192 15.79 0.32 -12.78
CA ILE A 192 17.06 -0.16 -13.38
C ILE A 192 18.16 0.82 -13.02
N ALA A 193 19.26 0.33 -12.41
CA ALA A 193 20.34 1.16 -11.90
C ALA A 193 20.99 2.10 -12.94
N ALA A 194 20.97 1.72 -14.23
CA ALA A 194 21.57 2.47 -15.32
C ALA A 194 20.62 3.47 -16.00
N SER A 195 19.36 3.54 -15.59
CA SER A 195 18.29 4.23 -16.31
C SER A 195 17.50 5.14 -15.38
N THR A 196 17.26 6.38 -15.80
CA THR A 196 16.24 7.25 -15.17
C THR A 196 14.82 6.83 -15.52
N ALA A 197 14.65 5.97 -16.54
CA ALA A 197 13.36 5.44 -16.96
C ALA A 197 12.91 4.28 -16.07
N ASP A 198 11.60 4.25 -15.81
CA ASP A 198 10.93 3.16 -15.12
C ASP A 198 10.94 1.87 -15.95
N GLU A 199 10.93 0.73 -15.28
CA GLU A 199 10.74 -0.58 -15.92
C GLU A 199 9.31 -0.77 -16.46
N LEU A 200 8.38 0.10 -16.07
CA LEU A 200 6.94 -0.12 -16.26
C LEU A 200 6.49 0.42 -17.62
N PRO A 201 5.50 -0.24 -18.26
CA PRO A 201 4.90 0.26 -19.49
C PRO A 201 4.40 1.71 -19.38
N PRO A 202 4.40 2.50 -20.46
CA PRO A 202 3.98 3.91 -20.43
C PRO A 202 2.57 4.17 -19.86
N CYS A 203 1.65 3.21 -20.00
CA CYS A 203 0.31 3.33 -19.41
C CYS A 203 0.36 3.42 -17.89
N TRP A 204 1.37 2.82 -17.28
CA TRP A 204 1.57 2.86 -15.84
C TRP A 204 2.26 4.14 -15.41
N THR A 205 3.22 4.70 -16.15
CA THR A 205 3.91 5.94 -15.72
C THR A 205 2.96 7.13 -15.49
N LYS A 206 1.88 7.20 -16.26
CA LYS A 206 0.79 8.19 -16.10
C LYS A 206 -0.32 7.75 -15.12
N PHE A 207 -0.19 6.56 -14.54
CA PHE A 207 -1.19 5.98 -13.66
C PHE A 207 -1.19 6.62 -12.28
N TRP A 208 0.00 6.89 -11.72
CA TRP A 208 0.14 7.30 -10.33
C TRP A 208 0.21 8.81 -10.18
N ASP A 209 -0.55 9.32 -9.21
CA ASP A 209 -0.49 10.74 -8.82
C ASP A 209 0.80 11.08 -8.05
N PHE A 210 1.43 10.07 -7.43
CA PHE A 210 2.61 10.23 -6.59
C PHE A 210 3.57 9.04 -6.73
N CYS A 211 4.85 9.34 -6.92
CA CYS A 211 5.94 8.37 -7.00
C CYS A 211 7.05 8.74 -6.03
N LEU A 212 7.51 7.78 -5.21
CA LEU A 212 8.60 7.95 -4.26
C LEU A 212 9.76 7.02 -4.61
N ASP A 213 10.91 7.61 -4.92
CA ASP A 213 12.15 6.89 -5.20
C ASP A 213 12.92 6.60 -3.90
N LEU A 214 12.94 5.34 -3.46
CA LEU A 214 13.68 4.88 -2.30
C LEU A 214 15.12 4.51 -2.67
N ASN A 215 16.08 5.16 -1.99
CA ASN A 215 17.52 4.90 -2.12
C ASN A 215 18.08 4.35 -0.79
N ARG A 216 19.11 3.50 -0.85
CA ARG A 216 19.66 2.79 0.34
C ARG A 216 20.32 3.69 1.40
N TYR A 217 20.57 4.97 1.14
CA TYR A 217 21.47 5.79 1.96
C TYR A 217 20.97 7.21 2.28
N ASP A 218 19.69 7.50 2.08
CA ASP A 218 19.17 8.86 2.28
C ASP A 218 18.29 8.96 3.53
N ASN A 219 18.87 9.48 4.62
CA ASN A 219 18.18 9.69 5.89
C ASN A 219 17.03 10.72 5.76
N ASP A 220 17.10 11.65 4.81
CA ASP A 220 16.05 12.65 4.59
C ASP A 220 14.78 12.02 4.00
N GLN A 221 14.91 10.90 3.26
CA GLN A 221 13.77 10.14 2.75
C GLN A 221 12.93 9.53 3.88
N THR A 222 13.55 9.19 5.02
CA THR A 222 12.83 8.65 6.18
C THR A 222 11.91 9.68 6.81
N LYS A 223 12.33 10.95 6.83
CA LYS A 223 11.53 12.07 7.33
C LYS A 223 10.39 12.42 6.36
N GLN A 224 10.68 12.43 5.05
CA GLN A 224 9.65 12.60 4.01
C GLN A 224 8.61 11.48 4.06
N LEU A 225 9.04 10.24 4.30
CA LEU A 225 8.15 9.08 4.49
C LEU A 225 7.25 9.25 5.71
N ALA A 226 7.80 9.71 6.84
CA ALA A 226 7.03 9.93 8.07
C ALA A 226 6.02 11.07 7.93
N ASP A 227 6.44 12.21 7.38
CA ASP A 227 5.57 13.37 7.17
C ASP A 227 4.45 13.07 6.16
N TYR A 228 4.78 12.34 5.08
CA TYR A 228 3.80 11.95 4.08
C TYR A 228 2.85 10.84 4.56
N HIS A 229 3.35 9.87 5.33
CA HIS A 229 2.49 8.88 6.00
C HIS A 229 1.48 9.57 6.92
N CYS A 230 1.90 10.60 7.67
CA CYS A 230 0.99 11.43 8.46
C CYS A 230 -0.05 12.15 7.59
N GLN A 231 0.32 12.65 6.41
CA GLN A 231 -0.61 13.30 5.48
C GLN A 231 -1.62 12.30 4.87
N LEU A 232 -1.16 11.13 4.41
CA LEU A 232 -1.99 10.05 3.86
C LEU A 232 -3.03 9.55 4.87
N VAL A 233 -2.64 9.37 6.12
CA VAL A 233 -3.55 8.97 7.20
C VAL A 233 -4.55 10.08 7.53
N ARG A 234 -4.16 11.35 7.40
CA ARG A 234 -5.07 12.49 7.63
C ARG A 234 -6.07 12.68 6.49
N SER A 235 -5.64 12.58 5.23
CA SER A 235 -6.52 12.77 4.07
C SER A 235 -7.52 11.62 3.87
N SER A 236 -7.12 10.39 4.17
CA SER A 236 -8.05 9.25 4.13
C SER A 236 -9.14 9.32 5.20
N ARG A 237 -8.94 10.06 6.30
CA ARG A 237 -9.95 10.25 7.36
C ARG A 237 -10.96 11.36 7.07
N SER A 238 -10.66 12.29 6.16
CA SER A 238 -11.49 13.50 6.00
C SER A 238 -12.54 13.40 4.90
N HIS A 239 -12.53 12.38 4.03
CA HIS A 239 -13.29 12.37 2.75
C HIS A 239 -13.06 13.63 1.87
N VAL A 240 -12.12 14.49 2.26
CA VAL A 240 -11.72 15.65 1.49
C VAL A 240 -10.65 15.15 0.53
N PRO A 241 -10.82 15.33 -0.79
CA PRO A 241 -9.73 15.14 -1.75
C PRO A 241 -8.47 15.81 -1.19
N LEU A 242 -7.29 15.22 -1.36
CA LEU A 242 -6.04 15.90 -1.01
C LEU A 242 -6.03 17.26 -1.73
N GLU A 243 -6.43 18.33 -1.05
CA GLU A 243 -6.12 19.67 -1.48
C GLU A 243 -4.61 19.75 -1.37
N THR A 244 -3.94 19.64 -2.52
CA THR A 244 -2.54 19.96 -2.66
C THR A 244 -2.42 21.48 -2.49
N SER A 245 -2.63 21.99 -1.28
CA SER A 245 -2.19 23.31 -0.90
C SER A 245 -0.67 23.26 -1.01
N HIS A 246 -0.15 23.96 -2.01
CA HIS A 246 1.27 24.13 -2.28
C HIS A 246 2.03 24.52 -1.01
N ALA A 247 2.60 23.53 -0.32
CA ALA A 247 3.70 23.78 0.58
C ALA A 247 4.89 24.18 -0.31
N GLN A 248 5.15 25.48 -0.37
CA GLN A 248 6.35 26.09 -0.93
C GLN A 248 7.60 25.42 -0.36
N PHE A 249 8.14 24.43 -1.08
CA PHE A 249 9.55 24.09 -1.00
C PHE A 249 10.06 24.00 -2.43
N GLY A 250 10.97 24.93 -2.75
CA GLY A 250 11.26 25.35 -4.11
C GLY A 250 11.85 24.26 -4.99
N LEU A 251 11.05 23.79 -5.96
CA LEU A 251 11.50 23.29 -7.24
C LEU A 251 10.49 23.76 -8.29
N ARG A 252 10.93 24.59 -9.24
CA ARG A 252 10.11 25.12 -10.33
C ARG A 252 9.95 24.05 -11.41
N TYR A 253 8.70 23.67 -11.71
CA TYR A 253 8.35 23.09 -13.00
C TYR A 253 7.01 23.65 -13.49
N THR A 254 6.93 23.89 -14.80
CA THR A 254 5.77 24.43 -15.49
C THR A 254 4.90 23.26 -15.97
N ILE A 255 3.64 23.22 -15.55
CA ILE A 255 2.62 22.34 -16.13
C ILE A 255 2.06 23.05 -17.37
N LYS A 256 2.04 22.34 -18.52
CA LYS A 256 1.26 22.76 -19.69
C LYS A 256 -0.08 22.04 -19.62
N ASP A 257 -1.15 22.82 -19.67
CA ASP A 257 -2.55 22.39 -19.71
C ASP A 257 -2.92 21.58 -20.97
N ASN A 258 -4.09 20.92 -20.88
CA ASN A 258 -4.94 20.27 -21.91
C ASN A 258 -4.68 18.76 -22.15
N ASP A 259 -5.66 17.84 -22.21
CA ASP A 259 -7.11 17.94 -22.49
C ASP A 259 -7.94 16.95 -21.65
N ILE A 260 -9.17 17.36 -21.31
CA ILE A 260 -10.26 16.49 -20.84
C ILE A 260 -10.89 15.84 -22.07
N VAL A 261 -10.88 14.52 -22.14
CA VAL A 261 -11.68 13.76 -23.13
C VAL A 261 -12.90 13.17 -22.41
N THR A 262 -14.08 13.67 -22.74
CA THR A 262 -15.36 13.03 -22.44
C THR A 262 -15.58 11.85 -23.39
N PHE A 263 -16.07 10.72 -22.87
CA PHE A 263 -16.45 9.56 -23.66
C PHE A 263 -17.97 9.50 -23.81
N ASP A 264 -18.45 9.70 -25.05
CA ASP A 264 -19.69 9.12 -25.55
C ASP A 264 -19.36 7.88 -26.40
N ASP A 265 -20.25 6.89 -26.30
CA ASP A 265 -20.51 5.73 -27.15
C ASP A 265 -19.38 4.75 -27.51
N ILE A 266 -19.53 3.51 -27.00
CA ILE A 266 -19.06 2.29 -27.68
C ILE A 266 -20.13 1.19 -27.52
N GLU A 267 -20.82 0.89 -28.62
CA GLU A 267 -21.39 -0.43 -28.94
C GLU A 267 -20.28 -1.47 -29.17
#